data_AF-X1HUX7-F1
#
_entry.id   AF-X1HUX7-F1
#
_cell.length_a   1.000
_cell.length_b   1.000
_cell.length_c   1.000
_cell.angle_alpha   90.00
_cell.angle_beta   90.00
_cell.angle_gamma   90.00
#
_symmetry.space_group_name_H-M   'P 1'
#
loop_
_entity.id
_entity.type
_entity.pdbx_description
1 polymer ?
#
loop_
_entity_poly.entity_id
_entity_poly.type
_entity_poly.pdbx_seq_one_letter_code
_entity_poly.pdbx_strand_id
1 'polypeptide(L)'
;SDITYGTNNEFGFDYLRDNMKLSFKDCVQRDLHFSIVDEVDSILIDESRTPLIISGPIEHSEDIFYATLKPLIIKFKEHQDKVIRSILYKSEAQMREGKDDDKTIELLLQVKRGDPKNSRFLDIMAKEPGLKKMIDRMESFLSSQKTLHVLDEELYCIIEEQDRSVHWTDKGLKLLSGNQQDAFVVPDLIQGLEEIDNDPHLNFREKKKMKRELEARYSETSERMHAAQQLIKSYWLFNKDVDYVVKDGQVIIVDEFTGRLMPGRRWSDGLHQAIEAKEDVNV
;
A
#
# COMPACT_ATOMS: atom_id res chain seq x y z
N SER A 1 -34.56 -25.99 -5.31
CA SER A 1 -35.08 -27.08 -4.49
C SER A 1 -35.69 -26.49 -3.23
N ASP A 2 -36.61 -27.22 -2.61
CA ASP A 2 -37.14 -26.87 -1.28
C ASP A 2 -36.24 -27.39 -0.16
N ILE A 3 -35.48 -28.46 -0.42
CA ILE A 3 -34.48 -29.05 0.48
C ILE A 3 -33.19 -29.29 -0.31
N THR A 4 -32.04 -28.92 0.26
CA THR A 4 -30.72 -29.12 -0.34
C THR A 4 -29.82 -29.83 0.66
N TYR A 5 -29.22 -30.94 0.22
CA TYR A 5 -28.20 -31.69 0.97
C TYR A 5 -26.81 -31.31 0.45
N GLY A 6 -25.83 -31.26 1.34
CA GLY A 6 -24.45 -30.91 1.01
C GLY A 6 -23.57 -31.01 2.25
N THR A 7 -22.27 -30.84 2.05
CA THR A 7 -21.30 -30.86 3.15
C THR A 7 -21.14 -29.47 3.78
N ASN A 8 -20.66 -29.42 5.03
CA ASN A 8 -20.30 -28.19 5.72
C ASN A 8 -19.32 -27.32 4.89
N ASN A 9 -18.32 -27.95 4.26
CA ASN A 9 -17.31 -27.29 3.45
C ASN A 9 -17.90 -26.68 2.19
N GLU A 10 -18.77 -27.39 1.47
CA GLU A 10 -19.41 -26.87 0.26
C GLU A 10 -20.30 -25.67 0.58
N PHE A 11 -21.15 -25.76 1.60
CA PHE A 11 -21.99 -24.62 2.01
C PHE A 11 -21.14 -23.44 2.49
N GLY A 12 -20.08 -23.69 3.26
CA GLY A 12 -19.20 -22.64 3.73
C GLY A 12 -18.41 -21.96 2.60
N PHE A 13 -17.86 -22.73 1.66
CA PHE A 13 -17.13 -22.17 0.52
C PHE A 13 -18.04 -21.51 -0.52
N ASP A 14 -19.25 -21.99 -0.74
CA ASP A 14 -20.24 -21.30 -1.57
C ASP A 14 -20.62 -19.95 -0.97
N TYR A 15 -20.83 -19.91 0.36
CA TYR A 15 -21.09 -18.67 1.06
C TYR A 15 -19.92 -17.67 0.90
N LEU A 16 -18.68 -18.13 1.13
CA LEU A 16 -17.50 -17.30 0.95
C LEU A 16 -17.35 -16.81 -0.51
N ARG A 17 -17.56 -17.69 -1.50
CA ARG A 17 -17.48 -17.32 -2.93
C ARG A 17 -18.57 -16.35 -3.36
N ASP A 18 -19.78 -16.48 -2.84
CA ASP A 18 -20.87 -15.55 -3.16
C ASP A 18 -20.58 -14.13 -2.65
N ASN A 19 -19.90 -14.01 -1.51
CA ASN A 19 -19.42 -12.72 -1.00
C ASN A 19 -18.24 -12.12 -1.78
N MET A 20 -17.64 -12.86 -2.72
CA MET A 20 -16.58 -12.35 -3.61
C MET A 20 -17.08 -11.98 -5.01
N LYS A 21 -18.36 -12.20 -5.32
CA LYS A 21 -18.92 -11.95 -6.66
C LYS A 21 -19.33 -10.48 -6.83
N LEU A 22 -19.13 -9.96 -8.04
CA LEU A 22 -19.48 -8.57 -8.39
C LEU A 22 -20.97 -8.38 -8.72
N SER A 23 -21.72 -9.46 -8.95
CA SER A 23 -23.14 -9.40 -9.29
C SER A 23 -23.95 -10.45 -8.53
N PHE A 24 -25.11 -10.04 -8.03
CA PHE A 24 -26.09 -10.94 -7.39
C PHE A 24 -26.57 -12.08 -8.30
N LYS A 25 -26.54 -11.89 -9.63
CA LYS A 25 -26.96 -12.92 -10.59
C LYS A 25 -26.02 -14.13 -10.62
N ASP A 26 -24.78 -13.93 -10.19
CA ASP A 26 -23.77 -14.97 -10.21
C ASP A 26 -23.78 -15.78 -8.89
N CYS A 27 -24.46 -15.30 -7.84
CA CYS A 27 -24.56 -16.00 -6.55
C CYS A 27 -25.29 -17.34 -6.69
N VAL A 28 -24.81 -18.35 -5.94
CA VAL A 28 -25.37 -19.71 -5.99
C VAL A 28 -26.28 -20.01 -4.79
N GLN A 29 -26.03 -19.37 -3.65
CA GLN A 29 -26.87 -19.46 -2.47
C GLN A 29 -28.03 -18.46 -2.54
N ARG A 30 -29.08 -18.81 -1.83
CA ARG A 30 -30.23 -17.93 -1.53
C ARG A 30 -30.13 -17.50 -0.07
N ASP A 31 -31.10 -16.70 0.39
CA ASP A 31 -31.21 -16.34 1.81
C ASP A 31 -31.12 -17.59 2.72
N LEU A 32 -30.38 -17.46 3.82
CA LEU A 32 -30.14 -18.55 4.76
C LEU A 32 -31.35 -18.68 5.70
N HIS A 33 -32.12 -19.76 5.56
CA HIS A 33 -33.37 -19.94 6.30
C HIS A 33 -33.22 -20.89 7.49
N PHE A 34 -32.81 -22.13 7.22
CA PHE A 34 -32.76 -23.20 8.22
C PHE A 34 -31.77 -24.28 7.79
N SER A 35 -31.04 -24.85 8.76
CA SER A 35 -30.15 -25.98 8.54
C SER A 35 -30.37 -27.06 9.61
N ILE A 36 -30.31 -28.31 9.18
CA ILE A 36 -30.19 -29.47 10.08
C ILE A 36 -28.79 -30.01 9.88
N VAL A 37 -28.02 -30.08 10.96
CA VAL A 37 -26.64 -30.55 10.94
C VAL A 37 -26.62 -31.99 11.45
N ASP A 38 -26.28 -32.91 10.57
CA ASP A 38 -25.92 -34.28 10.97
C ASP A 38 -24.50 -34.29 11.55
N GLU A 39 -24.20 -35.20 12.46
CA GLU A 39 -22.88 -35.28 13.15
C GLU A 39 -22.43 -33.93 13.78
N VAL A 40 -23.34 -33.31 14.54
CA VAL A 40 -23.20 -31.95 15.08
C VAL A 40 -21.95 -31.72 15.92
N ASP A 41 -21.49 -32.74 16.65
CA ASP A 41 -20.28 -32.69 17.47
C ASP A 41 -19.03 -32.58 16.60
N SER A 42 -18.94 -33.40 15.56
CA SER A 42 -17.81 -33.36 14.61
C SER A 42 -17.72 -32.01 13.91
N ILE A 43 -18.85 -31.49 13.42
CA ILE A 43 -18.87 -30.26 12.61
C ILE A 43 -18.72 -29.00 13.47
N LEU A 44 -19.49 -28.86 14.56
CA LEU A 44 -19.54 -27.60 15.32
C LEU A 44 -18.52 -27.52 16.47
N ILE A 45 -17.85 -28.61 16.85
CA ILE A 45 -16.85 -28.61 17.93
C ILE A 45 -15.45 -28.90 17.40
N ASP A 46 -15.29 -29.95 16.61
CA ASP A 46 -13.97 -30.41 16.20
C ASP A 46 -13.49 -29.67 14.95
N GLU A 47 -14.29 -29.65 13.88
CA GLU A 47 -13.94 -28.97 12.63
C GLU A 47 -13.97 -27.44 12.75
N SER A 48 -14.83 -26.88 13.61
CA SER A 48 -14.98 -25.43 13.81
C SER A 48 -13.73 -24.73 14.35
N ARG A 49 -12.73 -25.50 14.81
CA ARG A 49 -11.42 -24.96 15.25
C ARG A 49 -10.58 -24.45 14.10
N THR A 50 -10.86 -24.89 12.88
CA THR A 50 -10.12 -24.51 11.68
C THR A 50 -11.01 -23.61 10.82
N PRO A 51 -10.63 -22.35 10.57
CA PRO A 51 -11.45 -21.47 9.73
C PRO A 51 -11.47 -21.96 8.28
N LEU A 52 -12.60 -21.76 7.60
CA LEU A 52 -12.69 -21.92 6.15
C LEU A 52 -12.00 -20.72 5.48
N ILE A 53 -11.00 -21.01 4.64
CA ILE A 53 -10.18 -19.99 3.97
C ILE A 53 -10.17 -20.28 2.47
N ILE A 54 -10.56 -19.30 1.65
CA ILE A 54 -10.30 -19.33 0.21
C ILE A 54 -8.88 -18.83 -0.01
N SER A 55 -8.00 -19.71 -0.45
CA SER A 55 -6.68 -19.35 -0.99
C SER A 55 -6.69 -19.55 -2.50
N GLY A 56 -6.30 -18.51 -3.23
CA GLY A 56 -6.01 -18.57 -4.66
C GLY A 56 -4.50 -18.51 -4.89
N PRO A 57 -4.00 -18.98 -6.05
CA PRO A 57 -2.66 -18.62 -6.48
C PRO A 57 -2.57 -17.09 -6.51
N ILE A 58 -1.54 -16.51 -5.89
CA ILE A 58 -1.19 -15.11 -6.13
C ILE A 58 -0.71 -15.09 -7.57
N GLU A 59 -1.40 -14.38 -8.46
CA GLU A 59 -0.93 -14.22 -9.83
C GLU A 59 0.46 -13.58 -9.78
N HIS A 60 1.44 -14.21 -10.44
CA HIS A 60 2.80 -13.69 -10.60
C HIS A 60 2.88 -12.37 -11.40
N SER A 61 1.74 -11.69 -11.63
CA SER A 61 1.70 -10.37 -12.26
C SER A 61 2.39 -9.32 -11.38
N GLU A 62 2.24 -9.42 -10.06
CA GLU A 62 2.89 -8.50 -9.10
C GLU A 62 4.42 -8.50 -9.25
N ASP A 63 5.03 -9.67 -9.48
CA ASP A 63 6.48 -9.82 -9.62
C ASP A 63 7.02 -9.04 -10.83
N ILE A 64 6.26 -9.04 -11.93
CA ILE A 64 6.57 -8.29 -13.15
C ILE A 64 6.50 -6.78 -12.86
N PHE A 65 5.47 -6.33 -12.13
CA PHE A 65 5.36 -4.93 -11.75
C PHE A 65 6.51 -4.51 -10.83
N TYR A 66 6.86 -5.31 -9.81
CA TYR A 66 7.96 -4.98 -8.92
C TYR A 66 9.29 -4.86 -9.67
N ALA A 67 9.60 -5.79 -10.56
CA ALA A 67 10.81 -5.75 -11.40
C ALA A 67 10.83 -4.52 -12.32
N THR A 68 9.69 -4.18 -12.94
CA THR A 68 9.58 -3.05 -13.87
C THR A 68 9.62 -1.69 -13.15
N LEU A 69 9.01 -1.60 -11.97
CA LEU A 69 8.89 -0.37 -11.19
C LEU A 69 10.14 -0.07 -10.36
N LYS A 70 10.89 -1.09 -9.91
CA LYS A 70 12.06 -0.91 -9.06
C LYS A 70 13.04 0.17 -9.55
N PRO A 71 13.49 0.20 -10.83
CA PRO A 71 14.37 1.27 -11.32
C PRO A 71 13.76 2.67 -11.23
N LEU A 72 12.44 2.79 -11.45
CA LEU A 72 11.72 4.05 -11.31
C LEU A 72 11.67 4.50 -9.85
N ILE A 73 11.41 3.57 -8.93
CA ILE A 73 11.36 3.87 -7.48
C ILE A 73 12.75 4.24 -6.94
N ILE A 74 13.83 3.62 -7.43
CA ILE A 74 15.20 4.02 -7.07
C ILE A 74 15.44 5.48 -7.49
N LYS A 75 15.11 5.84 -8.74
CA LYS A 75 15.22 7.22 -9.20
C LYS A 75 14.33 8.17 -8.40
N PHE A 76 13.10 7.75 -8.08
CA PHE A 76 12.18 8.50 -7.24
C PHE A 76 12.80 8.79 -5.86
N LYS A 77 13.41 7.78 -5.24
CA LYS A 77 14.12 7.93 -3.97
C LYS A 77 15.29 8.90 -4.07
N GLU A 78 16.11 8.81 -5.10
CA GLU A 78 17.20 9.76 -5.30
C GLU A 78 16.73 11.22 -5.39
N HIS A 79 15.57 11.44 -6.01
CA HIS A 79 14.95 12.76 -6.12
C HIS A 79 14.42 13.26 -4.76
N GLN A 80 13.72 12.41 -4.01
CA GLN A 80 13.30 12.71 -2.63
C GLN A 80 14.52 13.02 -1.75
N ASP A 81 15.54 12.16 -1.76
CA ASP A 81 16.75 12.29 -0.94
C ASP A 81 17.48 13.62 -1.23
N LYS A 82 17.50 14.09 -2.49
CA LYS A 82 18.06 15.40 -2.85
C LYS A 82 17.29 16.56 -2.22
N VAL A 83 15.96 16.49 -2.24
CA VAL A 83 15.10 17.49 -1.59
C VAL A 83 15.35 17.50 -0.08
N ILE A 84 15.33 16.33 0.57
CA ILE A 84 15.58 16.18 2.00
C ILE A 84 16.95 16.70 2.41
N ARG A 85 18.01 16.38 1.65
CA ARG A 85 19.36 16.90 1.91
C ARG A 85 19.43 18.42 1.81
N SER A 86 18.74 19.01 0.84
CA SER A 86 18.67 20.47 0.69
C SER A 86 17.93 21.12 1.86
N ILE A 87 16.82 20.54 2.31
CA ILE A 87 16.05 21.03 3.46
C ILE A 87 16.87 20.95 4.74
N LEU A 88 17.51 19.80 5.01
CA LEU A 88 18.40 19.60 6.16
C LEU A 88 19.57 20.59 6.18
N TYR A 89 20.21 20.83 5.04
CA TYR A 89 21.29 21.82 4.96
C TYR A 89 20.82 23.23 5.34
N LYS A 90 19.62 23.62 4.89
CA LYS A 90 19.02 24.92 5.21
C LYS A 90 18.66 25.00 6.69
N SER A 91 18.02 23.98 7.26
CA SER A 91 17.64 23.98 8.68
C SER A 91 18.86 24.03 9.60
N GLU A 92 19.88 23.22 9.36
CA GLU A 92 21.13 23.24 10.14
C GLU A 92 21.89 24.56 10.01
N ALA A 93 21.81 25.26 8.88
CA ALA A 93 22.38 26.59 8.73
C ALA A 93 21.63 27.62 9.59
N GLN A 94 20.30 27.60 9.59
CA GLN A 94 19.49 28.51 10.41
C GLN A 94 19.69 28.26 11.92
N MET A 95 19.74 27.00 12.35
CA MET A 95 20.02 26.64 13.74
C MET A 95 21.39 27.15 14.20
N ARG A 96 22.43 27.04 13.36
CA ARG A 96 23.77 27.58 13.68
C ARG A 96 23.81 29.10 13.81
N GLU A 97 22.92 29.80 13.11
CA GLU A 97 22.75 31.25 13.23
C GLU A 97 21.90 31.65 14.45
N GLY A 98 21.42 30.70 15.25
CA GLY A 98 20.53 30.92 16.39
C GLY A 98 19.11 31.34 15.97
N LYS A 99 18.70 31.03 14.73
CA LYS A 99 17.38 31.32 14.20
C LYS A 99 16.49 30.08 14.31
N ASP A 100 16.07 29.77 15.54
CA ASP A 100 15.09 28.71 15.81
C ASP A 100 13.65 29.27 15.68
N ASP A 101 13.39 29.96 14.57
CA ASP A 101 12.10 30.55 14.24
C ASP A 101 11.15 29.52 13.62
N ASP A 102 9.89 29.90 13.44
CA ASP A 102 8.84 29.04 12.87
C ASP A 102 9.27 28.41 11.53
N LYS A 103 10.09 29.13 10.75
CA LYS A 103 10.60 28.66 9.46
C LYS A 103 11.56 27.48 9.61
N THR A 104 12.45 27.49 10.59
CA THR A 104 13.32 26.35 10.89
C THR A 104 12.50 25.13 11.30
N ILE A 105 11.44 25.33 12.10
CA ILE A 105 10.53 24.25 12.50
C ILE A 105 9.73 23.70 11.31
N GLU A 106 9.26 24.54 10.40
CA GLU A 106 8.61 24.12 9.15
C GLU A 106 9.53 23.26 8.28
N LEU A 107 10.80 23.62 8.13
CA LEU A 107 11.78 22.82 7.39
C LEU A 107 11.98 21.44 8.04
N LEU A 108 12.12 21.39 9.37
CA LEU A 108 12.29 20.13 10.09
C LEU A 108 11.01 19.27 10.03
N LEU A 109 9.83 19.89 10.07
CA LEU A 109 8.56 19.20 9.84
C LEU A 109 8.50 18.61 8.43
N GLN A 110 8.95 19.34 7.42
CA GLN A 110 9.02 18.85 6.05
C GLN A 110 9.95 17.63 5.91
N VAL A 111 11.08 17.61 6.63
CA VAL A 111 11.94 16.43 6.71
C VAL A 111 11.23 15.27 7.40
N LYS A 112 10.57 15.51 8.54
CA LYS A 112 9.78 14.49 9.26
C LYS A 112 8.75 13.85 8.33
N ARG A 113 8.08 14.65 7.48
CA ARG A 113 7.05 14.15 6.55
C ARG A 113 7.65 13.42 5.35
N GLY A 114 8.83 13.81 4.87
CA GLY A 114 9.42 13.22 3.67
C GLY A 114 10.42 12.08 3.88
N ASP A 115 11.09 12.03 5.03
CA ASP A 115 12.05 10.99 5.41
C ASP A 115 12.26 10.95 6.95
N PRO A 116 11.26 10.50 7.72
CA PRO A 116 11.28 10.54 9.19
C PRO A 116 12.39 9.70 9.82
N LYS A 117 12.81 8.63 9.13
CA LYS A 117 13.90 7.74 9.57
C LYS A 117 15.29 8.22 9.12
N ASN A 118 15.41 9.43 8.57
CA ASN A 118 16.69 9.98 8.13
C ASN A 118 17.67 10.10 9.30
N SER A 119 18.88 9.54 9.16
CA SER A 119 19.87 9.53 10.24
C SER A 119 20.25 10.92 10.75
N ARG A 120 20.43 11.90 9.87
CA ARG A 120 20.77 13.27 10.27
C ARG A 120 19.62 13.94 11.01
N PHE A 121 18.40 13.70 10.56
CA PHE A 121 17.21 14.21 11.24
C PHE A 121 17.09 13.63 12.66
N LEU A 122 17.26 12.31 12.80
CA LEU A 122 17.25 11.64 14.10
C LEU A 122 18.37 12.14 15.02
N ASP A 123 19.56 12.40 14.48
CA ASP A 123 20.68 12.99 15.24
C ASP A 123 20.35 14.40 15.77
N ILE A 124 19.65 15.22 14.97
CA ILE A 124 19.17 16.54 15.42
C ILE A 124 18.14 16.39 16.54
N MET A 125 17.17 15.48 16.37
CA MET A 125 16.14 15.21 17.39
C MET A 125 16.72 14.68 18.71
N ALA A 126 17.80 13.88 18.63
CA ALA A 126 18.50 13.35 19.80
C ALA A 126 19.27 14.44 20.57
N LYS A 127 19.87 15.41 19.86
CA LYS A 127 20.62 16.52 20.46
C LYS A 127 19.70 17.58 21.08
N GLU A 128 18.56 17.83 20.46
CA GLU A 128 17.63 18.87 20.87
C GLU A 128 16.19 18.32 21.04
N PRO A 129 15.90 17.64 22.18
CA PRO A 129 14.59 17.02 22.41
C PRO A 129 13.40 18.01 22.42
N GLY A 130 13.68 19.31 22.61
CA GLY A 130 12.68 20.37 22.55
C GLY A 130 12.07 20.55 21.17
N LEU A 131 12.85 20.31 20.11
CA LEU A 131 12.42 20.49 18.72
C LEU A 131 11.27 19.54 18.36
N LYS A 132 11.31 18.29 18.85
CA LYS A 132 10.24 17.32 18.57
C LYS A 132 8.86 17.87 18.98
N LYS A 133 8.77 18.46 20.17
CA LYS A 133 7.52 19.07 20.66
C LYS A 133 7.10 20.27 19.81
N MET A 134 8.05 21.05 19.29
CA MET A 134 7.76 22.20 18.44
C MET A 134 7.27 21.76 17.06
N ILE A 135 7.90 20.74 16.47
CA ILE A 135 7.49 20.13 15.21
C ILE A 135 6.08 19.55 15.32
N ASP A 136 5.79 18.77 16.36
CA ASP A 136 4.46 18.16 16.56
C ASP A 136 3.37 19.22 16.76
N ARG A 137 3.69 20.34 17.44
CA ARG A 137 2.78 21.49 17.58
C ARG A 137 2.55 22.20 16.25
N MET A 138 3.62 22.43 15.47
CA MET A 138 3.52 23.06 14.15
C MET A 138 2.70 22.20 13.20
N GLU A 139 2.91 20.88 13.19
CA GLU A 139 2.12 19.94 12.40
C GLU A 139 0.64 20.00 12.76
N SER A 140 0.32 20.00 14.06
CA SER A 140 -1.06 20.14 14.55
C SER A 140 -1.68 21.48 14.15
N PHE A 141 -0.91 22.56 14.21
CA PHE A 141 -1.33 23.90 13.82
C PHE A 141 -1.63 23.98 12.32
N LEU A 142 -0.72 23.56 11.45
CA LEU A 142 -0.91 23.57 9.99
C LEU A 142 -2.01 22.62 9.55
N SER A 143 -2.17 21.48 10.21
CA SER A 143 -3.31 20.57 10.00
C SER A 143 -4.63 21.26 10.30
N SER A 144 -4.71 21.97 11.44
CA SER A 144 -5.93 22.69 11.84
C SER A 144 -6.29 23.84 10.88
N GLN A 145 -5.27 24.46 10.27
CA GLN A 145 -5.43 25.49 9.24
C GLN A 145 -5.65 24.94 7.84
N LYS A 146 -5.54 23.61 7.65
CA LYS A 146 -5.58 22.94 6.34
C LYS A 146 -4.49 23.42 5.38
N THR A 147 -3.36 23.92 5.89
CA THR A 147 -2.23 24.43 5.09
C THR A 147 -1.04 23.47 5.05
N LEU A 148 -1.12 22.34 5.76
CA LEU A 148 -0.03 21.35 5.81
C LEU A 148 0.41 20.87 4.41
N HIS A 149 -0.54 20.71 3.49
CA HIS A 149 -0.28 20.29 2.11
C HIS A 149 0.72 21.20 1.37
N VAL A 150 0.81 22.48 1.74
CA VAL A 150 1.75 23.44 1.14
C VAL A 150 3.20 23.02 1.41
N LEU A 151 3.51 22.47 2.58
CA LEU A 151 4.84 21.93 2.87
C LEU A 151 5.15 20.68 2.06
N ASP A 152 4.12 19.89 1.76
CA ASP A 152 4.25 18.63 1.05
C ASP A 152 4.52 18.83 -0.45
N GLU A 153 4.13 19.96 -1.04
CA GLU A 153 4.27 20.22 -2.49
C GLU A 153 5.69 20.05 -3.04
N GLU A 154 6.71 20.32 -2.21
CA GLU A 154 8.11 20.16 -2.63
C GLU A 154 8.60 18.71 -2.57
N LEU A 155 7.94 17.86 -1.78
CA LEU A 155 8.28 16.44 -1.62
C LEU A 155 7.73 15.63 -2.79
N TYR A 156 8.31 14.46 -3.05
CA TYR A 156 7.79 13.47 -3.99
C TYR A 156 6.86 12.47 -3.29
N CYS A 157 7.14 12.13 -2.03
CA CYS A 157 6.24 11.37 -1.17
C CYS A 157 6.22 11.90 0.26
N ILE A 158 5.13 11.57 0.94
CA ILE A 158 4.86 11.78 2.35
C ILE A 158 4.85 10.39 3.01
N ILE A 159 5.48 10.29 4.17
CA ILE A 159 5.63 9.08 4.98
C ILE A 159 4.89 9.29 6.29
N GLU A 160 3.94 8.42 6.61
CA GLU A 160 3.24 8.44 7.89
C GLU A 160 3.63 7.22 8.72
N GLU A 161 4.48 7.44 9.73
CA GLU A 161 5.01 6.33 10.53
C GLU A 161 3.96 5.63 11.39
N GLN A 162 2.92 6.36 11.83
CA GLN A 162 1.89 5.83 12.74
C GLN A 162 1.08 4.73 12.06
N ASP A 163 0.60 5.00 10.85
CA ASP A 163 -0.22 4.06 10.07
C ASP A 163 0.62 3.20 9.11
N ARG A 164 1.94 3.42 9.10
CA ARG A 164 2.90 2.82 8.17
C ARG A 164 2.44 2.95 6.72
N SER A 165 1.94 4.12 6.36
CA SER A 165 1.46 4.45 5.02
C SER A 165 2.43 5.38 4.30
N VAL A 166 2.33 5.37 2.98
CA VAL A 166 3.07 6.29 2.10
C VAL A 166 2.11 6.86 1.07
N HIS A 167 2.26 8.15 0.80
CA HIS A 167 1.46 8.86 -0.19
C HIS A 167 2.38 9.62 -1.12
N TRP A 168 2.23 9.50 -2.44
CA TRP A 168 2.92 10.39 -3.36
C TRP A 168 2.19 11.73 -3.46
N THR A 169 2.97 12.76 -3.74
CA THR A 169 2.45 14.09 -4.08
C THR A 169 2.21 14.17 -5.59
N ASP A 170 1.62 15.26 -6.08
CA ASP A 170 1.51 15.51 -7.52
C ASP A 170 2.87 15.52 -8.22
N LYS A 171 3.89 16.02 -7.51
CA LYS A 171 5.28 16.02 -7.99
C LYS A 171 5.85 14.61 -8.07
N GLY A 172 5.53 13.77 -7.08
CA GLY A 172 5.78 12.34 -7.06
C GLY A 172 5.17 11.62 -8.26
N LEU A 173 3.86 11.79 -8.43
CA LEU A 173 3.08 11.16 -9.48
C LEU A 173 3.61 11.54 -10.87
N LYS A 174 3.89 12.84 -11.11
CA LYS A 174 4.49 13.30 -12.37
C LYS A 174 5.82 12.63 -12.69
N LEU A 175 6.65 12.37 -11.68
CA LEU A 175 7.93 11.67 -11.87
C LEU A 175 7.72 10.19 -12.22
N LEU A 176 6.79 9.52 -11.54
CA LEU A 176 6.47 8.11 -11.79
C LEU A 176 5.84 7.90 -13.16
N SER A 177 4.88 8.74 -13.54
CA SER A 177 4.22 8.71 -14.85
C SER A 177 5.18 8.99 -16.01
N GLY A 178 6.25 9.75 -15.78
CA GLY A 178 7.21 10.09 -16.82
C GLY A 178 6.54 10.72 -18.05
N ASN A 179 6.66 10.06 -19.20
CA ASN A 179 6.01 10.50 -20.46
C ASN A 179 4.59 9.94 -20.64
N GLN A 180 4.16 9.00 -19.81
CA GLN A 180 2.83 8.39 -19.88
C GLN A 180 1.96 8.96 -18.75
N GLN A 181 1.34 10.12 -18.99
CA GLN A 181 0.56 10.84 -17.97
C GLN A 181 -0.49 9.97 -17.27
N ASP A 182 -1.09 9.00 -17.98
CA ASP A 182 -2.18 8.17 -17.47
C ASP A 182 -1.71 6.81 -16.89
N ALA A 183 -0.40 6.56 -16.80
CA ALA A 183 0.12 5.25 -16.38
C ALA A 183 -0.24 4.84 -14.95
N PHE A 184 -0.62 5.81 -14.10
CA PHE A 184 -1.01 5.62 -12.69
C PHE A 184 -2.39 6.20 -12.39
N VAL A 185 -3.19 6.50 -13.43
CA VAL A 185 -4.55 7.02 -13.27
C VAL A 185 -5.53 5.87 -13.40
N VAL A 186 -6.07 5.43 -12.26
CA VAL A 186 -7.07 4.35 -12.23
C VAL A 186 -8.37 4.86 -12.86
N PRO A 187 -8.87 4.23 -13.93
CA PRO A 187 -10.14 4.63 -14.54
C PRO A 187 -11.31 4.31 -13.60
N ASP A 188 -12.38 5.10 -13.64
CA ASP A 188 -13.62 4.77 -12.95
C ASP A 188 -14.32 3.62 -13.69
N LEU A 189 -14.22 2.42 -13.12
CA LEU A 189 -14.82 1.23 -13.71
C LEU A 189 -16.35 1.30 -13.73
N ILE A 190 -16.97 1.88 -12.69
CA ILE A 190 -18.43 1.93 -12.58
C ILE A 190 -18.98 2.87 -13.64
N GLN A 191 -18.48 4.11 -13.66
CA GLN A 191 -18.90 5.10 -14.64
C GLN A 191 -18.60 4.64 -16.07
N GLY A 192 -17.40 4.09 -16.32
CA GLY A 192 -17.03 3.64 -17.65
C GLY A 192 -17.87 2.46 -18.16
N LEU A 193 -18.25 1.51 -17.30
CA LEU A 193 -19.14 0.42 -17.68
C LEU A 193 -20.55 0.92 -17.99
N GLU A 194 -21.06 1.89 -17.21
CA GLU A 194 -22.37 2.51 -17.43
C GLU A 194 -22.42 3.28 -18.76
N GLU A 195 -21.37 4.07 -19.06
CA GLU A 195 -21.23 4.78 -20.33
C GLU A 195 -21.25 3.80 -21.52
N ILE A 196 -20.50 2.69 -21.45
CA ILE A 196 -20.47 1.67 -22.51
C ILE A 196 -21.82 0.98 -22.67
N ASP A 197 -22.51 0.69 -21.56
CA ASP A 197 -23.83 0.04 -21.61
C ASP A 197 -24.90 0.95 -22.22
N ASN A 198 -24.85 2.25 -21.93
CA ASN A 198 -25.85 3.21 -22.38
C ASN A 198 -25.57 3.79 -23.77
N ASP A 199 -24.40 3.56 -24.37
CA ASP A 199 -24.07 4.05 -25.70
C ASP A 199 -24.96 3.37 -26.78
N PRO A 200 -25.80 4.12 -27.52
CA PRO A 200 -26.65 3.58 -28.57
C PRO A 200 -25.90 3.28 -29.87
N HIS A 201 -24.65 3.76 -30.02
CA HIS A 201 -23.84 3.58 -31.22
C HIS A 201 -23.02 2.27 -31.20
N LEU A 202 -22.90 1.61 -30.05
CA LEU A 202 -22.14 0.36 -29.90
C LEU A 202 -23.03 -0.87 -30.05
N ASN A 203 -22.59 -1.82 -30.89
CA ASN A 203 -23.23 -3.14 -30.95
C ASN A 203 -22.77 -4.05 -29.79
N PHE A 204 -23.45 -5.18 -29.59
CA PHE A 204 -23.15 -6.12 -28.49
C PHE A 204 -21.67 -6.60 -28.47
N ARG A 205 -21.07 -6.83 -29.65
CA ARG A 205 -19.67 -7.28 -29.72
C ARG A 205 -18.71 -6.17 -29.35
N GLU A 206 -18.97 -4.94 -29.78
CA GLU A 206 -18.19 -3.75 -29.44
C GLU A 206 -18.28 -3.43 -27.95
N LYS A 207 -19.49 -3.42 -27.36
CA LYS A 207 -19.68 -3.24 -25.92
C LYS A 207 -18.88 -4.27 -25.13
N LYS A 208 -19.00 -5.56 -25.47
CA LYS A 208 -18.26 -6.62 -24.80
C LYS A 208 -16.74 -6.45 -24.90
N LYS A 209 -16.23 -5.97 -26.05
CA LYS A 209 -14.81 -5.71 -26.25
C LYS A 209 -14.35 -4.52 -25.39
N MET A 210 -15.06 -3.40 -25.45
CA MET A 210 -14.71 -2.19 -24.70
C MET A 210 -14.77 -2.40 -23.18
N LYS A 211 -15.77 -3.15 -22.69
CA LYS A 211 -15.84 -3.53 -21.27
C LYS A 211 -14.61 -4.33 -20.82
N ARG A 212 -14.21 -5.34 -21.61
CA ARG A 212 -13.01 -6.13 -21.33
C ARG A 212 -11.74 -5.28 -21.34
N GLU A 213 -11.63 -4.33 -22.27
CA GLU A 213 -10.48 -3.41 -22.34
C GLU A 213 -10.46 -2.45 -21.14
N LEU A 214 -11.61 -1.97 -20.69
CA LEU A 214 -11.75 -1.13 -19.50
C LEU A 214 -11.40 -1.90 -18.22
N GLU A 215 -11.94 -3.11 -18.05
CA GLU A 215 -11.64 -4.00 -16.92
C GLU A 215 -10.15 -4.35 -16.87
N ALA A 216 -9.55 -4.70 -18.01
CA ALA A 216 -8.11 -5.00 -18.09
C ALA A 216 -7.25 -3.79 -17.73
N ARG A 217 -7.59 -2.60 -18.25
CA ARG A 217 -6.88 -1.36 -17.91
C ARG A 217 -7.03 -1.00 -16.44
N TYR A 218 -8.23 -1.16 -15.88
CA TYR A 218 -8.48 -0.95 -14.46
C TYR A 218 -7.61 -1.85 -13.59
N SER A 219 -7.61 -3.16 -13.87
CA SER A 219 -6.80 -4.14 -13.13
C SER A 219 -5.31 -3.82 -13.22
N GLU A 220 -4.79 -3.63 -14.44
CA GLU A 220 -3.37 -3.36 -14.68
C GLU A 220 -2.90 -2.09 -13.98
N THR A 221 -3.68 -0.99 -14.08
CA THR A 221 -3.31 0.28 -13.43
C THR A 221 -3.43 0.18 -11.91
N SER A 222 -4.43 -0.53 -11.39
CA SER A 222 -4.60 -0.76 -9.95
C SER A 222 -3.45 -1.57 -9.36
N GLU A 223 -3.09 -2.69 -10.00
CA GLU A 223 -1.96 -3.54 -9.60
C GLU A 223 -0.63 -2.77 -9.66
N ARG A 224 -0.41 -1.99 -10.73
CA ARG A 224 0.78 -1.13 -10.84
C ARG A 224 0.84 -0.08 -9.74
N MET A 225 -0.29 0.57 -9.44
CA MET A 225 -0.40 1.58 -8.39
C MET A 225 -0.07 0.97 -7.02
N HIS A 226 -0.66 -0.20 -6.73
CA HIS A 226 -0.41 -0.96 -5.51
C HIS A 226 1.06 -1.36 -5.38
N ALA A 227 1.65 -1.97 -6.42
CA ALA A 227 3.04 -2.39 -6.42
C ALA A 227 4.00 -1.20 -6.23
N ALA A 228 3.72 -0.04 -6.84
CA ALA A 228 4.50 1.18 -6.63
C ALA A 228 4.41 1.67 -5.18
N GLN A 229 3.22 1.65 -4.56
CA GLN A 229 3.04 2.01 -3.16
C GLN A 229 3.80 1.06 -2.23
N GLN A 230 3.72 -0.25 -2.44
CA GLN A 230 4.45 -1.24 -1.63
C GLN A 230 5.98 -1.10 -1.77
N LEU A 231 6.48 -0.80 -2.97
CA LEU A 231 7.90 -0.49 -3.15
C LEU A 231 8.31 0.79 -2.42
N ILE A 232 7.59 1.90 -2.59
CA ILE A 232 7.89 3.13 -1.86
C ILE A 232 7.83 2.86 -0.34
N LYS A 233 6.83 2.13 0.13
CA LYS A 233 6.74 1.72 1.53
C LYS A 233 7.97 0.93 1.97
N SER A 234 8.43 -0.04 1.18
CA SER A 234 9.59 -0.87 1.50
C SER A 234 10.89 -0.07 1.56
N TYR A 235 11.06 0.99 0.78
CA TYR A 235 12.27 1.81 0.76
C TYR A 235 12.39 2.80 1.94
N TRP A 236 11.27 3.29 2.50
CA TRP A 236 11.29 4.32 3.57
C TRP A 236 10.91 3.78 4.95
N LEU A 237 10.01 2.80 5.03
CA LEU A 237 9.51 2.30 6.31
C LEU A 237 10.18 1.01 6.78
N PHE A 238 10.85 0.27 5.90
CA PHE A 238 11.46 -1.02 6.22
C PHE A 238 12.96 -1.00 5.95
N ASN A 239 13.76 -1.15 7.00
CA ASN A 239 15.20 -1.12 6.97
C ASN A 239 15.78 -2.53 7.16
N LYS A 240 16.76 -2.85 6.32
CA LYS A 240 17.60 -4.03 6.49
C LYS A 240 18.36 -3.94 7.82
N ASP A 241 18.54 -5.07 8.47
CA ASP A 241 19.18 -5.24 9.78
C ASP A 241 18.45 -4.58 10.95
N VAL A 242 17.22 -4.10 10.73
CA VAL A 242 16.32 -3.56 11.76
C VAL A 242 14.97 -4.27 11.70
N ASP A 243 14.29 -4.16 10.56
CA ASP A 243 12.93 -4.70 10.36
C ASP A 243 12.97 -6.10 9.69
N TYR A 244 14.01 -6.37 8.90
CA TYR A 244 14.30 -7.68 8.31
C TYR A 244 15.80 -7.90 8.14
N VAL A 245 16.17 -9.16 7.91
CA VAL A 245 17.47 -9.57 7.39
C VAL A 245 17.30 -10.35 6.09
N VAL A 246 18.34 -10.37 5.26
CA VAL A 246 18.39 -11.24 4.07
C VAL A 246 19.35 -12.38 4.36
N LYS A 247 18.85 -13.60 4.40
CA LYS A 247 19.65 -14.80 4.69
C LYS A 247 19.28 -15.91 3.72
N ASP A 248 20.29 -16.60 3.18
CA ASP A 248 20.10 -17.70 2.23
C ASP A 248 19.21 -17.32 1.03
N GLY A 249 19.30 -16.06 0.59
CA GLY A 249 18.48 -15.52 -0.48
C GLY A 249 17.00 -15.40 -0.13
N GLN A 250 16.65 -15.21 1.15
CA GLN A 250 15.28 -15.03 1.63
C GLN A 250 15.20 -13.83 2.59
N VAL A 251 14.08 -13.11 2.52
CA VAL A 251 13.75 -12.06 3.48
C VAL A 251 13.18 -12.70 4.74
N ILE A 252 13.79 -12.42 5.89
CA ILE A 252 13.33 -12.92 7.19
C ILE A 252 13.00 -11.73 8.08
N ILE A 253 11.77 -11.70 8.58
CA ILE A 253 11.29 -10.62 9.46
C ILE A 253 12.00 -10.68 10.81
N VAL A 254 12.39 -9.52 11.32
CA VAL A 254 12.89 -9.34 12.69
C VAL A 254 11.73 -8.86 13.57
N ASP A 255 11.48 -9.56 14.67
CA ASP A 255 10.46 -9.17 15.65
C ASP A 255 10.86 -7.87 16.37
N GLU A 256 10.01 -6.85 16.32
CA GLU A 256 10.31 -5.51 16.84
C GLU A 256 10.53 -5.47 18.37
N PHE A 257 9.94 -6.41 19.12
CA PHE A 257 10.03 -6.44 20.58
C PHE A 257 11.19 -7.28 21.10
N THR A 258 11.49 -8.38 20.41
CA THR A 258 12.43 -9.40 20.89
C THR A 258 13.72 -9.46 20.07
N GLY A 259 13.75 -8.86 18.88
CA GLY A 259 14.84 -8.97 17.91
C GLY A 259 14.99 -10.38 17.32
N ARG A 260 14.02 -11.27 17.55
CA ARG A 260 14.07 -12.65 17.06
C ARG A 260 13.74 -12.72 15.58
N LEU A 261 14.44 -13.60 14.88
CA LEU A 261 14.10 -13.94 13.50
C LEU A 261 12.79 -14.74 13.47
N MET A 262 11.89 -14.36 12.55
CA MET A 262 10.60 -15.01 12.36
C MET A 262 10.54 -15.74 11.00
N PRO A 263 11.25 -16.87 10.86
CA PRO A 263 11.24 -17.63 9.61
C PRO A 263 9.83 -18.12 9.28
N GLY A 264 9.46 -18.08 8.00
CA GLY A 264 8.14 -18.49 7.51
C GLY A 264 7.04 -17.45 7.69
N ARG A 265 7.27 -16.35 8.42
CA ARG A 265 6.34 -15.21 8.44
C ARG A 265 6.61 -14.29 7.25
N ARG A 266 5.53 -13.89 6.58
CA ARG A 266 5.54 -12.89 5.49
C ARG A 266 4.66 -11.71 5.88
N TRP A 267 5.01 -10.52 5.39
CA TRP A 267 4.08 -9.40 5.42
C TRP A 267 2.98 -9.63 4.38
N SER A 268 1.77 -9.20 4.70
CA SER A 268 0.61 -9.30 3.81
C SER A 268 0.64 -8.22 2.72
N ASP A 269 -0.32 -8.30 1.80
CA ASP A 269 -0.67 -7.19 0.89
C ASP A 269 0.47 -6.78 -0.07
N GLY A 270 1.26 -7.76 -0.54
CA GLY A 270 2.35 -7.53 -1.49
C GLY A 270 3.63 -6.93 -0.88
N LEU A 271 3.60 -6.50 0.39
CA LEU A 271 4.74 -5.83 1.03
C LEU A 271 5.98 -6.72 1.12
N HIS A 272 5.82 -8.01 1.39
CA HIS A 272 6.96 -8.92 1.48
C HIS A 272 7.65 -9.08 0.13
N GLN A 273 6.86 -9.23 -0.94
CA GLN A 273 7.34 -9.28 -2.32
C GLN A 273 8.04 -7.97 -2.71
N ALA A 274 7.52 -6.82 -2.28
CA ALA A 274 8.17 -5.53 -2.52
C ALA A 274 9.53 -5.40 -1.80
N ILE A 275 9.69 -6.02 -0.62
CA ILE A 275 10.98 -6.07 0.09
C ILE A 275 11.93 -7.07 -0.57
N GLU A 276 11.43 -8.24 -1.01
CA GLU A 276 12.21 -9.21 -1.79
C GLU A 276 12.75 -8.55 -3.07
N ALA A 277 11.87 -7.87 -3.82
CA ALA A 277 12.24 -7.10 -5.01
C ALA A 277 13.24 -5.98 -4.70
N LYS A 278 13.05 -5.22 -3.62
CA LYS A 278 14.00 -4.19 -3.16
C LYS A 278 15.41 -4.77 -2.97
N GLU A 279 15.51 -5.95 -2.37
CA GLU A 279 16.78 -6.61 -2.02
C GLU A 279 17.35 -7.53 -3.11
N ASP A 280 16.74 -7.58 -4.30
CA ASP A 280 17.13 -8.49 -5.39
C ASP A 280 17.07 -9.97 -4.95
N VAL A 281 16.14 -10.29 -4.06
CA VAL A 281 15.82 -11.64 -3.65
C VAL A 281 14.81 -12.23 -4.62
N ASN A 282 14.99 -13.50 -5.00
CA ASN A 282 14.02 -14.20 -5.84
C ASN A 282 12.65 -14.20 -5.14
N VAL A 283 11.65 -13.69 -5.86
CA VAL A 283 10.24 -13.81 -5.50
C VAL A 283 9.73 -15.20 -5.90
#